data_AF-A0A0U2W6U3-F1
#
_entry.id   AF-A0A0U2W6U3-F1
#
_cell.length_a   1.000
_cell.length_b   1.000
_cell.length_c   1.000
_cell.angle_alpha   90.00
_cell.angle_beta   90.00
_cell.angle_gamma   90.00
#
_symmetry.space_group_name_H-M   'P 1'
#
loop_
_entity.id
_entity.type
_entity.pdbx_description
1 polymer ?
#
loop_
_entity_poly.entity_id
_entity_poly.type
_entity_poly.pdbx_seq_one_letter_code
_entity_poly.pdbx_strand_id
1 'polypeptide(L)'
;MELIDKQKLMKNEYEIRGEITAILIDSPKYGRKEALISTSDLEKVSALAGTWHVQYRKSINDFYCQMHTPWVNGKRDVILLHRFILDSLDGMQVDHMNNRTLDNGTGRYGVEMKT
;
A
#
# COMPACT_ATOMS: atom_id res chain seq x y z
N MET A 1 17.53 14.54 25.80
CA MET A 1 17.43 14.18 24.37
C MET A 1 16.33 13.15 24.27
N GLU A 2 15.08 13.60 24.18
CA GLU A 2 13.93 12.70 24.05
C GLU A 2 13.98 12.05 22.67
N LEU A 3 14.09 10.72 22.65
CA LEU A 3 13.69 9.96 21.49
C LEU A 3 12.18 10.13 21.38
N ILE A 4 11.74 10.91 20.39
CA ILE A 4 10.34 10.93 19.99
C ILE A 4 10.04 9.52 19.51
N ASP A 5 9.25 8.81 20.32
CA ASP A 5 8.64 7.54 19.98
C ASP A 5 7.91 7.76 18.66
N LYS A 6 8.49 7.32 17.53
CA LYS A 6 7.91 7.50 16.19
C LYS A 6 6.60 6.73 16.19
N GLN A 7 5.52 7.43 16.50
CA GLN A 7 4.20 6.85 16.71
C GLN A 7 3.78 6.17 15.41
N LYS A 8 3.65 4.85 15.46
CA LYS A 8 3.05 4.07 14.39
C LYS A 8 1.57 4.48 14.29
N LEU A 9 1.21 5.19 13.22
CA LEU A 9 -0.16 5.70 13.02
C LEU A 9 -1.03 4.72 12.21
N MET A 10 -0.40 3.78 11.50
CA MET A 10 -1.08 2.69 10.81
C MET A 10 -1.67 1.67 11.79
N LYS A 11 -2.95 1.32 11.58
CA LYS A 11 -3.72 0.41 12.44
C LYS A 11 -3.60 -1.07 12.08
N ASN A 12 -3.13 -1.40 10.89
CA ASN A 12 -2.99 -2.78 10.45
C ASN A 12 -1.91 -3.52 11.25
N GLU A 13 -2.17 -4.80 11.52
CA GLU A 13 -1.14 -5.75 11.89
C GLU A 13 -0.21 -5.99 10.70
N TYR A 14 1.04 -6.35 10.97
CA TYR A 14 2.00 -6.74 9.94
C TYR A 14 2.94 -7.81 10.46
N GLU A 15 3.56 -8.52 9.53
CA GLU A 15 4.57 -9.54 9.80
C GLU A 15 5.82 -9.27 8.96
N ILE A 16 6.98 -9.13 9.61
CA ILE A 16 8.27 -8.97 8.93
C ILE A 16 8.81 -10.36 8.59
N ARG A 17 8.99 -10.63 7.30
CA ARG A 17 9.48 -11.91 6.73
C ARG A 17 10.82 -11.69 6.03
N GLY A 18 11.79 -11.10 6.74
CA GLY A 18 13.08 -10.68 6.20
C GLY A 18 12.95 -9.37 5.41
N GLU A 19 13.34 -9.39 4.13
CA GLU A 19 13.29 -8.21 3.24
C GLU A 19 11.88 -7.82 2.80
N ILE A 20 10.88 -8.66 3.11
CA ILE A 20 9.48 -8.42 2.78
C ILE A 20 8.69 -8.27 4.08
N THR A 21 7.82 -7.28 4.15
CA THR A 21 6.82 -7.14 5.20
C THR A 21 5.42 -7.39 4.63
N ALA A 22 4.65 -8.24 5.29
CA ALA A 22 3.25 -8.51 4.95
C ALA A 22 2.33 -7.68 5.85
N ILE A 23 1.57 -6.75 5.27
CA ILE A 23 0.50 -6.02 5.95
C ILE A 23 -0.76 -6.89 5.93
N LEU A 24 -1.29 -7.19 7.10
CA LEU A 24 -2.46 -8.04 7.26
C LEU A 24 -3.73 -7.19 7.14
N ILE A 25 -4.63 -7.60 6.26
CA ILE A 25 -5.86 -6.87 5.93
C ILE A 25 -7.04 -7.82 6.08
N ASP A 26 -7.84 -7.59 7.13
CA ASP A 26 -9.09 -8.31 7.33
C ASP A 26 -10.24 -7.56 6.65
N SER A 27 -10.73 -8.14 5.54
CA SER A 27 -11.92 -7.63 4.86
C SER A 27 -13.14 -8.46 5.22
N PRO A 28 -14.22 -7.86 5.78
CA PRO A 28 -15.47 -8.57 6.00
C PRO A 28 -16.08 -9.16 4.72
N LYS A 29 -15.77 -8.57 3.56
CA LYS A 29 -16.31 -8.98 2.27
C LYS A 29 -15.43 -9.97 1.51
N TYR A 30 -14.12 -9.85 1.66
CA TYR A 30 -13.14 -10.58 0.83
C TYR A 30 -12.24 -11.54 1.63
N GLY A 31 -12.49 -11.66 2.93
CA GLY A 31 -11.69 -12.43 3.86
C GLY A 31 -10.34 -11.77 4.16
N ARG A 32 -9.47 -12.52 4.83
CA ARG A 32 -8.11 -12.09 5.13
C ARG A 32 -7.27 -12.02 3.85
N LYS A 33 -6.50 -10.95 3.72
CA LYS A 33 -5.57 -10.66 2.63
C LYS A 33 -4.25 -10.16 3.20
N GLU A 34 -3.19 -10.27 2.41
CA GLU A 34 -1.88 -9.74 2.73
C GLU A 34 -1.46 -8.79 1.61
N ALA A 35 -0.99 -7.59 1.97
CA ALA A 35 -0.30 -6.70 1.04
C ALA A 35 1.20 -6.75 1.35
N LEU A 36 2.01 -7.16 0.37
CA LEU A 36 3.45 -7.31 0.54
C LEU A 36 4.14 -6.01 0.14
N ILE A 37 5.07 -5.56 0.98
CA ILE A 37 5.93 -4.39 0.77
C ILE A 37 7.38 -4.78 1.04
N SER A 38 8.35 -4.02 0.52
CA SER A 38 9.73 -4.16 1.00
C SER A 38 9.80 -3.71 2.46
N THR A 39 10.56 -4.41 3.30
CA THR A 39 10.68 -4.06 4.73
C THR A 39 11.28 -2.67 4.92
N SER A 40 12.11 -2.19 3.99
CA SER A 40 12.61 -0.81 3.95
C SER A 40 11.51 0.25 3.86
N ASP A 41 10.36 -0.10 3.27
CA ASP A 41 9.23 0.83 3.07
C ASP A 41 8.27 0.85 4.27
N LEU A 42 8.45 -0.06 5.23
CA LEU A 42 7.56 -0.20 6.38
C LEU A 42 7.50 1.08 7.21
N GLU A 43 8.62 1.76 7.44
CA GLU A 43 8.63 3.02 8.20
C GLU A 43 7.76 4.08 7.52
N LYS A 44 7.92 4.26 6.20
CA LYS A 44 7.14 5.19 5.39
C LYS A 44 5.64 4.83 5.39
N VAL A 45 5.31 3.56 5.19
CA VAL A 45 3.92 3.05 5.13
C VAL A 45 3.23 3.12 6.49
N SER A 46 3.95 2.86 7.57
CA SER A 46 3.40 2.85 8.93
C SER A 46 3.27 4.25 9.56
N ALA A 47 3.95 5.24 8.99
CA ALA A 47 3.81 6.65 9.36
C ALA A 47 2.49 7.27 8.90
N LEU A 48 1.76 6.64 7.98
CA LEU A 48 0.44 7.11 7.55
C LEU A 48 -0.65 6.71 8.56
N ALA A 49 -1.41 7.71 9.01
CA ALA A 49 -2.54 7.50 9.90
C ALA A 49 -3.74 6.90 9.15
N GLY A 50 -4.11 5.67 9.53
CA GLY A 50 -5.30 5.03 8.98
C GLY A 50 -5.21 3.51 8.94
N THR A 51 -6.11 2.92 8.15
CA THR A 51 -6.20 1.49 7.92
C THR A 51 -6.13 1.24 6.42
N TRP A 52 -5.16 0.43 6.01
CA TRP A 52 -5.10 -0.14 4.68
C TRP A 52 -6.20 -1.19 4.51
N HIS A 53 -6.92 -1.10 3.41
CA HIS A 53 -7.98 -2.02 3.03
C HIS A 53 -7.87 -2.41 1.56
N VAL A 54 -8.44 -3.56 1.23
CA VAL A 54 -8.51 -4.03 -0.16
C VAL A 54 -9.77 -3.52 -0.85
N GLN A 55 -9.61 -3.09 -2.10
CA GLN A 55 -10.70 -2.72 -2.98
C GLN A 55 -10.59 -3.54 -4.27
N TYR A 56 -11.58 -4.39 -4.51
CA TYR A 56 -11.66 -5.12 -5.77
C TYR A 56 -11.95 -4.16 -6.93
N ARG A 57 -11.22 -4.33 -8.03
CA ARG A 57 -11.38 -3.62 -9.30
C ARG A 57 -11.66 -4.61 -10.41
N LYS A 58 -12.88 -4.53 -10.96
CA LYS A 58 -13.32 -5.38 -12.07
C LYS A 58 -12.43 -5.25 -13.32
N SER A 59 -11.90 -4.05 -13.59
CA SER A 59 -11.10 -3.76 -14.78
C SER A 59 -9.80 -4.57 -14.88
N ILE A 60 -9.20 -4.88 -13.73
CA ILE A 60 -7.98 -5.70 -13.65
C ILE A 60 -8.27 -7.08 -13.06
N ASN A 61 -9.54 -7.38 -12.78
CA ASN A 61 -10.01 -8.58 -12.10
C ASN A 61 -9.22 -8.90 -10.81
N ASP A 62 -8.83 -7.87 -10.05
CA ASP A 62 -7.96 -8.03 -8.89
C ASP A 62 -8.15 -6.94 -7.83
N PHE A 63 -7.37 -6.96 -6.75
CA PHE A 63 -7.46 -6.05 -5.61
C PHE A 63 -6.38 -4.99 -5.60
N TYR A 64 -6.76 -3.74 -5.30
CA TYR A 64 -5.80 -2.75 -4.82
C TYR A 64 -5.82 -2.67 -3.31
N CYS A 65 -4.63 -2.59 -2.72
CA CYS A 65 -4.46 -2.10 -1.35
C CYS A 65 -4.48 -0.57 -1.37
N GLN A 66 -5.40 0.02 -0.61
CA GLN A 66 -5.60 1.46 -0.55
C GLN A 66 -5.98 1.91 0.86
N MET A 67 -5.85 3.20 1.13
CA MET A 67 -6.26 3.85 2.38
C MET A 67 -7.05 5.11 2.05
N HIS A 68 -8.01 5.48 2.91
CA HIS A 68 -8.69 6.77 2.82
C HIS A 68 -7.97 7.80 3.69
N THR A 69 -7.76 9.01 3.16
CA THR A 69 -7.30 10.12 4.00
C THR A 69 -8.42 10.57 4.96
N PRO A 70 -8.06 11.26 6.06
CA PRO A 70 -9.06 11.90 6.91
C PRO A 70 -9.96 12.84 6.10
N TRP A 71 -11.20 13.02 6.57
CA TRP A 71 -12.10 13.99 5.97
C TRP A 71 -11.58 15.42 6.21
N VAL A 72 -11.37 16.16 5.13
CA VAL A 72 -11.00 17.58 5.14
C VAL A 72 -12.01 18.32 4.26
N ASN A 73 -12.74 19.27 4.84
CA ASN A 73 -13.76 20.07 4.15
C ASN A 73 -14.79 19.22 3.35
N GLY A 74 -15.26 18.11 3.95
CA GLY A 74 -16.24 17.23 3.32
C GLY A 74 -15.70 16.40 2.15
N LYS A 75 -14.38 16.37 1.96
CA LYS A 75 -13.70 15.52 0.97
C LYS A 75 -12.72 14.58 1.67
N ARG A 76 -12.46 13.45 1.04
CA ARG A 76 -11.37 12.54 1.39
C ARG A 76 -10.80 11.97 0.10
N ASP A 77 -9.51 11.72 0.12
CA ASP A 77 -8.78 11.16 -0.99
C ASP A 77 -8.51 9.67 -0.75
N VAL A 78 -8.05 9.01 -1.81
CA VAL A 78 -7.66 7.60 -1.77
C VAL A 78 -6.17 7.52 -2.07
N ILE A 79 -5.42 6.97 -1.13
CA ILE A 79 -4.00 6.66 -1.30
C ILE A 79 -3.89 5.20 -1.70
N LEU A 80 -3.28 4.93 -2.86
CA LEU A 80 -2.97 3.57 -3.32
C LEU A 80 -1.59 3.16 -2.79
N LEU A 81 -1.48 1.98 -2.17
CA LEU A 81 -0.25 1.53 -1.51
C LEU A 81 0.93 1.49 -2.48
N HIS A 82 0.74 0.89 -3.66
CA HIS A 82 1.79 0.80 -4.68
C HIS A 82 2.28 2.17 -5.14
N ARG A 83 1.39 3.17 -5.26
CA ARG A 83 1.78 4.54 -5.64
C ARG A 83 2.55 5.23 -4.52
N PHE A 84 2.06 5.06 -3.30
CA PHE A 84 2.67 5.66 -2.12
C PHE A 84 4.09 5.15 -1.88
N ILE A 85 4.34 3.85 -2.09
CA ILE A 85 5.68 3.27 -1.95
C ILE A 85 6.61 3.81 -3.03
N LEU A 86 6.18 3.79 -4.29
CA LEU A 86 7.01 4.14 -5.44
C LEU A 86 7.26 5.65 -5.65
N ASP A 87 6.70 6.52 -4.80
CA ASP A 87 6.68 7.98 -5.02
C ASP A 87 6.24 8.34 -6.45
N SER A 88 5.37 7.52 -7.04
CA SER A 88 5.00 7.67 -8.44
C SER A 88 4.13 8.90 -8.60
N LEU A 89 4.64 9.86 -9.37
CA LEU A 89 3.95 11.08 -9.77
C LEU A 89 2.58 10.75 -10.36
N ASP A 90 1.62 11.64 -10.13
CA ASP A 90 0.28 11.52 -10.67
C ASP A 90 0.34 11.39 -12.20
N GLY A 91 -0.22 10.31 -12.74
CA GLY A 91 -0.19 9.98 -14.17
C GLY A 91 0.69 8.79 -14.59
N MET A 92 1.49 8.20 -13.69
CA MET A 92 2.27 6.99 -13.99
C MET A 92 1.45 5.72 -13.72
N GLN A 93 1.43 4.80 -14.70
CA GLN A 93 0.82 3.47 -14.56
C GLN A 93 1.87 2.52 -13.99
N VAL A 94 1.68 2.08 -12.74
CA VAL A 94 2.52 1.06 -12.11
C VAL A 94 1.91 -0.29 -12.50
N ASP A 95 2.58 -1.03 -13.39
CA ASP A 95 2.13 -2.36 -13.80
C ASP A 95 2.90 -3.44 -13.02
N HIS A 96 2.16 -4.39 -12.45
CA HIS A 96 2.77 -5.50 -11.72
C HIS A 96 3.21 -6.56 -12.74
N MET A 97 4.51 -6.66 -13.04
CA MET A 97 5.07 -7.61 -14.04
C MET A 97 4.78 -9.09 -13.71
N ASN A 98 4.22 -9.40 -12.54
CA ASN A 98 4.10 -10.74 -11.99
C ASN A 98 2.67 -11.32 -12.05
N ASN A 99 1.69 -10.63 -12.64
CA ASN A 99 0.26 -10.99 -12.52
C ASN A 99 -0.20 -11.19 -11.05
N ARG A 100 0.46 -10.54 -10.10
CA ARG A 100 0.15 -10.58 -8.66
C ARG A 100 0.13 -9.16 -8.11
N THR A 101 -1.06 -8.58 -8.04
CA THR A 101 -1.25 -7.16 -7.64
C THR A 101 -1.01 -6.87 -6.16
N LEU A 102 -0.89 -7.90 -5.33
CA LEU A 102 -0.59 -7.75 -3.90
C LEU A 102 0.92 -7.81 -3.58
N ASP A 103 1.76 -7.90 -4.61
CA ASP A 103 3.21 -7.90 -4.50
C ASP A 103 3.76 -6.52 -4.88
N ASN A 104 4.07 -5.69 -3.88
CA ASN A 104 4.48 -4.30 -4.11
C ASN A 104 5.99 -4.04 -3.97
N GLY A 105 6.82 -5.10 -3.95
CA GLY A 105 8.26 -4.97 -3.77
C GLY A 105 8.94 -4.20 -4.91
N THR A 106 9.83 -3.27 -4.55
CA THR A 106 10.53 -2.31 -5.43
C THR A 106 11.31 -2.94 -6.60
N GLY A 107 11.66 -4.23 -6.53
CA GLY A 107 12.38 -4.95 -7.59
C GLY A 107 11.50 -5.58 -8.70
N ARG A 108 10.20 -5.25 -8.77
CA ARG A 108 9.24 -6.00 -9.61
C ARG A 108 8.38 -5.14 -10.56
N TYR A 109 8.80 -3.90 -10.81
CA TYR A 109 8.10 -2.98 -11.70
C TYR A 109 8.92 -2.70 -12.96
N GLY A 110 8.26 -2.81 -14.12
CA GLY A 110 8.78 -2.38 -15.40
C GLY A 110 8.18 -1.01 -15.71
N VAL A 111 9.01 -0.04 -16.06
CA VAL A 111 8.55 1.30 -16.45
C VAL A 111 8.67 1.37 -17.97
N GLU A 112 7.56 1.29 -18.69
CA GLU A 112 7.54 1.52 -20.14
C GLU A 112 6.83 2.84 -20.45
N MET A 113 7.55 3.76 -21.11
CA MET A 113 6.96 4.94 -21.74
C MET A 113 6.32 4.52 -23.06
N LYS A 114 5.00 4.70 -23.20
CA LYS A 114 4.38 4.70 -24.52
C LYS A 114 4.52 6.08 -25.14
N THR A 115 5.32 6.17 -26.20
CA THR A 115 5.29 7.24 -27.21
C THR A 115 4.02 7.20 -28.03
#